data_AF-A0A5E7AVX9-F1
#
_entry.id   AF-A0A5E7AVX9-F1
#
_cell.length_a   1.000
_cell.length_b   1.000
_cell.length_c   1.000
_cell.angle_alpha   90.00
_cell.angle_beta   90.00
_cell.angle_gamma   90.00
#
_symmetry.space_group_name_H-M   'P 1'
#
loop_
_entity.id
_entity.type
_entity.pdbx_description
1 polymer ?
#
loop_
_entity_poly.entity_id
_entity_poly.type
_entity_poly.pdbx_seq_one_letter_code
_entity_poly.pdbx_strand_id
1 'polypeptide(L)' 'MNDPRILNIKSAHHVQKTSPANEPMEAHLSVSRTLGLLAADMDAHPELIQPVDSRLVDRINALVGQADIDLNSPLSAEDE' A
#
# COMPACT_ATOMS: atom_id res chain seq x y z
N MET A 1 -31.85 -23.79 34.85
CA MET A 1 -30.39 -23.69 34.77
C MET A 1 -30.03 -23.38 33.32
N ASN A 2 -29.40 -22.23 33.11
CA ASN A 2 -28.86 -21.77 31.83
C ASN A 2 -27.66 -22.66 31.42
N ASP A 3 -27.52 -22.98 30.13
CA ASP A 3 -26.51 -22.36 29.24
C ASP A 3 -26.66 -22.85 27.77
N PRO A 4 -26.37 -22.00 26.77
CA PRO A 4 -26.73 -22.18 25.38
C PRO A 4 -25.70 -23.00 24.60
N ARG A 5 -26.18 -23.85 23.70
CA ARG A 5 -25.33 -24.58 22.75
C ARG A 5 -24.72 -23.58 21.76
N ILE A 6 -23.45 -23.27 21.95
CA ILE A 6 -22.62 -22.51 21.01
C ILE A 6 -22.69 -23.16 19.63
N LEU A 7 -23.26 -22.44 18.66
CA LEU A 7 -23.30 -22.84 17.27
C LEU A 7 -21.88 -22.71 16.69
N ASN A 8 -21.22 -23.86 16.56
CA ASN A 8 -19.92 -23.99 15.94
C ASN A 8 -20.01 -23.70 14.43
N ILE A 9 -19.85 -22.43 14.07
CA ILE A 9 -19.57 -22.02 12.69
C ILE A 9 -18.15 -22.46 12.32
N LYS A 10 -18.01 -23.70 11.83
CA LYS A 10 -16.88 -24.03 10.95
C LYS A 10 -17.03 -23.16 9.71
N SER A 11 -16.40 -21.98 9.74
CA SER A 11 -16.21 -21.14 8.58
C SER A 11 -15.39 -21.96 7.59
N ALA A 12 -16.07 -22.52 6.59
CA ALA A 12 -15.44 -23.02 5.41
C ALA A 12 -14.59 -21.86 4.87
N HIS A 13 -13.26 -22.05 4.89
CA HIS A 13 -12.33 -21.19 4.16
C HIS A 13 -12.67 -21.33 2.66
N HIS A 14 -13.71 -20.61 2.24
CA HIS A 14 -13.94 -20.26 0.86
C HIS A 14 -12.82 -19.30 0.51
N VAL A 15 -11.72 -19.86 0.02
CA VAL A 15 -10.76 -19.12 -0.79
C VAL A 15 -11.55 -18.68 -2.02
N GLN A 16 -12.17 -17.50 -1.92
CA GLN A 16 -12.52 -16.73 -3.09
C GLN A 16 -11.20 -16.44 -3.79
N LYS A 17 -10.94 -17.17 -4.88
CA LYS A 17 -10.12 -16.65 -5.96
C LYS A 17 -10.87 -15.42 -6.48
N THR A 18 -10.63 -14.27 -5.87
CA THR A 18 -10.89 -13.00 -6.52
C THR A 18 -9.80 -12.87 -7.58
N SER A 19 -10.12 -13.30 -8.79
CA SER A 19 -9.40 -12.86 -9.98
C SER A 19 -9.38 -11.32 -9.95
N PRO A 20 -8.21 -10.66 -10.08
CA PRO A 20 -8.13 -9.21 -10.11
C PRO A 20 -8.49 -8.74 -11.52
N ALA A 21 -9.77 -8.81 -11.83
CA ALA A 21 -10.35 -8.10 -12.95
C ALA A 21 -11.60 -7.47 -12.38
N ASN A 22 -11.71 -6.13 -12.47
CA ASN A 22 -12.86 -5.31 -12.08
C ASN A 22 -12.84 -4.58 -10.71
N GLU A 23 -11.68 -4.05 -10.28
CA GLU A 23 -11.69 -2.81 -9.46
C GLU A 23 -11.68 -1.58 -10.37
N PRO A 24 -12.38 -0.48 -10.03
CA PRO A 24 -12.54 0.66 -10.93
C PRO A 24 -11.20 1.36 -11.15
N MET A 25 -10.76 1.36 -12.40
CA MET A 25 -9.53 1.94 -12.97
C MET A 25 -9.31 3.44 -12.64
N GLU A 26 -10.29 4.12 -12.04
CA GLU A 26 -10.30 5.57 -11.79
C GLU A 26 -9.32 6.04 -10.70
N ALA A 27 -9.07 5.21 -9.68
CA ALA A 27 -8.18 5.57 -8.56
C ALA A 27 -6.71 5.67 -8.98
N HIS A 28 -6.26 4.80 -9.89
CA HIS A 28 -4.87 4.77 -10.38
C HIS A 28 -4.49 6.04 -11.16
N LEU A 29 -5.43 6.62 -11.90
CA LEU A 29 -5.23 7.88 -12.64
C LEU A 29 -5.00 9.09 -11.72
N SER A 30 -5.59 9.05 -10.52
CA SER A 30 -5.42 10.11 -9.54
C SER A 30 -4.01 10.07 -8.94
N VAL A 31 -3.50 8.86 -8.64
CA VAL A 31 -2.14 8.66 -8.14
C VAL A 31 -1.12 9.09 -9.20
N SER A 32 -1.25 8.64 -10.45
CA SER A 32 -0.29 9.00 -11.51
C SER A 32 -0.23 10.50 -11.78
N ARG A 33 -1.38 11.20 -11.78
CA ARG A 33 -1.43 12.66 -11.89
C ARG A 33 -0.73 13.34 -10.72
N THR A 34 -0.97 12.87 -9.49
CA THR A 34 -0.33 13.43 -8.30
C THR A 34 1.18 13.23 -8.32
N LEU A 35 1.66 12.05 -8.74
CA LEU A 35 3.09 11.78 -8.88
C LEU A 35 3.74 12.66 -9.95
N GLY A 36 3.07 12.91 -11.07
CA GLY A 36 3.57 13.82 -12.11
C GLY A 36 3.71 15.28 -11.63
N LEU A 37 2.76 15.76 -10.83
CA LEU A 37 2.84 17.09 -10.19
C LEU A 37 4.00 17.17 -9.19
N LEU A 38 4.16 16.13 -8.36
CA LEU A 38 5.25 16.05 -7.40
C LEU A 38 6.62 16.01 -8.09
N ALA A 39 6.76 15.25 -9.18
CA ALA A 39 8.00 15.18 -9.94
C ALA A 39 8.39 16.57 -10.51
N ALA A 40 7.44 17.28 -11.12
CA ALA A 40 7.69 18.62 -11.66
C ALA A 40 8.06 19.63 -10.55
N ASP A 41 7.44 19.52 -9.38
CA ASP A 41 7.76 20.36 -8.21
C ASP A 41 9.16 20.07 -7.65
N MET A 42 9.54 18.79 -7.57
CA MET A 42 10.88 18.35 -7.15
C MET A 42 11.98 18.85 -8.10
N ASP A 43 11.73 18.82 -9.41
CA ASP A 43 12.67 19.35 -10.42
C ASP A 43 12.79 20.88 -10.35
N ALA A 44 11.69 21.57 -10.06
CA ALA A 44 11.65 23.03 -9.96
C ALA A 44 12.26 23.57 -8.66
N HIS A 45 12.16 22.79 -7.57
CA HIS A 45 12.54 23.21 -6.22
C HIS A 45 13.42 22.17 -5.50
N PRO A 46 14.62 21.86 -6.02
CA PRO A 46 15.53 20.90 -5.41
C PRO A 46 15.97 21.30 -3.99
N GLU A 47 15.94 22.59 -3.66
CA GLU A 47 16.24 23.12 -2.33
C GLU A 47 15.23 22.70 -1.25
N LEU A 48 14.03 22.28 -1.64
CA LEU A 48 12.98 21.81 -0.73
C LEU A 48 13.03 20.29 -0.52
N ILE A 49 13.82 19.57 -1.32
CA ILE A 49 13.96 18.12 -1.19
C ILE A 49 14.73 17.80 0.09
N GLN A 50 14.03 17.14 1.02
CA GLN A 50 14.62 16.67 2.26
C GLN A 50 15.03 15.20 2.11
N PRO A 51 16.22 14.83 2.60
CA PRO A 51 16.65 13.44 2.60
C PRO A 51 15.71 12.60 3.47
N VAL A 52 15.48 11.36 3.04
CA VAL A 52 14.72 10.39 3.83
C VAL A 52 15.55 10.04 5.07
N ASP A 53 15.06 10.44 6.25
CA ASP A 53 15.69 10.09 7.52
C ASP A 53 15.21 8.74 8.05
N SER A 54 15.99 8.15 8.96
CA SER A 54 15.65 6.85 9.56
C SER A 54 14.32 6.87 10.30
N ARG A 55 13.91 8.02 10.83
CA ARG A 55 12.63 8.17 11.55
C ARG A 55 11.43 8.09 10.60
N LEU A 56 11.55 8.61 9.39
CA LEU A 56 10.54 8.46 8.35
C LEU A 56 10.45 7.00 7.89
N VAL A 57 11.60 6.33 7.70
CA VAL A 57 11.65 4.89 7.38
C VAL A 57 10.94 4.07 8.46
N ASP A 58 11.25 4.30 9.73
CA ASP A 58 10.61 3.61 10.86
C ASP A 58 9.09 3.81 10.88
N ARG A 59 8.62 5.03 10.57
CA ARG A 59 7.18 5.34 10.49
C ARG A 59 6.50 4.65 9.32
N ILE A 60 7.15 4.59 8.16
CA ILE A 60 6.63 3.90 6.98
C ILE A 60 6.50 2.41 7.30
N ASN A 61 7.57 1.80 7.83
CA ASN A 61 7.58 0.39 8.24
C ASN A 61 6.48 0.08 9.26
N ALA A 62 6.28 0.95 10.26
CA ALA A 62 5.21 0.80 11.24
C ALA A 62 3.80 0.93 10.62
N LEU A 63 3.65 1.73 9.56
CA LEU A 63 2.37 1.95 8.88
C LEU A 63 2.00 0.78 7.95
N VAL A 64 2.97 0.23 7.22
CA VAL A 64 2.74 -0.86 6.26
C VAL A 64 2.69 -2.24 6.91
N GLY A 65 3.14 -2.34 8.17
CA GLY A 65 2.97 -3.51 9.03
C GLY A 65 3.75 -4.74 8.55
N GLN A 66 3.15 -5.53 7.67
CA GLN A 66 3.69 -6.82 7.19
C GLN A 66 4.18 -6.80 5.75
N ALA A 67 3.98 -5.69 5.02
CA ALA A 67 4.51 -5.57 3.68
C ALA A 67 6.04 -5.47 3.74
N ASP A 68 6.72 -6.41 3.08
CA ASP A 68 8.17 -6.37 2.92
C ASP A 68 8.52 -5.28 1.90
N ILE A 69 9.00 -4.14 2.39
CA ILE A 69 9.33 -2.97 1.57
C ILE A 69 10.81 -2.68 1.74
N ASP A 70 11.59 -2.90 0.68
CA ASP A 70 12.97 -2.43 0.61
C ASP A 70 13.04 -1.10 -0.15
N LEU A 71 13.14 0.00 0.60
CA LEU A 71 13.29 1.35 0.05
C LEU A 71 14.67 1.61 -0.60
N ASN A 72 15.62 0.70 -0.42
CA ASN A 72 16.94 0.80 -1.06
C ASN A 72 17.01 -0.01 -2.36
N SER A 73 16.04 -0.90 -2.61
CA SER A 73 15.96 -1.60 -3.87
C SER A 73 15.43 -0.65 -4.94
N PRO A 74 16.01 -0.64 -6.15
CA PRO A 74 15.37 0.04 -7.27
C PRO A 74 13.96 -0.52 -7.49
N LEU A 75 13.06 0.34 -7.98
CA LEU A 75 11.72 -0.06 -8.41
C LEU A 75 11.83 -1.14 -9.48
N SER A 76 10.97 -2.15 -9.40
CA SER A 76 10.83 -3.17 -10.45
C SER A 76 10.24 -2.54 -11.71
N ALA A 77 10.62 -3.04 -12.88
CA ALA A 77 10.10 -2.55 -14.16
C ALA A 77 8.57 -2.74 -14.34
N GLU A 78 7.96 -3.58 -13.51
CA GLU A 78 6.52 -3.82 -13.46
C GLU A 78 5.77 -2.73 -12.67
N ASP A 79 6.50 -2.01 -11.80
CA ASP A 79 6.00 -1.00 -10.86
C ASP A 79 6.46 0.44 -11.22
N GLU A 80 7.08 0.63 -12.40
CA GLU A 80 7.50 1.93 -12.96
C GLU A 80 6.33 2.73 -13.58
#